data_AF-A0AAU6J1S8-F1
#
_entry.id   AF-A0AAU6J1S8-F1
#
_cell.length_a   1.000
_cell.length_b   1.000
_cell.length_c   1.000
_cell.angle_alpha   90.00
_cell.angle_beta   90.00
_cell.angle_gamma   90.00
#
_symmetry.space_group_name_H-M   'P 1'
#
loop_
_entity.id
_entity.type
_entity.pdbx_description
1 polymer ?
#
loop_
_entity_poly.entity_id
_entity_poly.type
_entity_poly.pdbx_seq_one_letter_code
_entity_poly.pdbx_strand_id
1 'polypeptide(L)' 'MSDDSLLTTDRAAERLGVKIESVYTFARRLDGFPQPTRIGRTLLWRIHELDAWRAQHPKRRR' A
#
# COMPACT_ATOMS: atom_id res chain seq x y z
N MET A 1 16.39 4.18 12.85
CA MET A 1 15.78 5.36 12.18
C MET A 1 14.51 4.86 11.54
N SER A 2 13.36 5.00 12.22
CA SER A 2 12.08 4.53 11.70
C SER A 2 11.42 5.69 10.98
N ASP A 3 11.69 5.79 9.69
CA ASP A 3 10.96 6.69 8.81
C ASP A 3 9.59 6.04 8.54
N ASP A 4 8.64 6.24 9.46
CA ASP A 4 7.24 5.84 9.26
C ASP A 4 6.57 6.82 8.29
N SER A 5 7.18 6.98 7.11
CA SER A 5 6.67 7.86 6.07
C SER A 5 5.35 7.32 5.59
N LEU A 6 4.32 8.12 5.81
CA LEU A 6 2.95 7.87 5.38
C LEU A 6 2.78 8.40 3.95
N LEU A 7 2.38 7.54 3.04
CA LEU A 7 2.08 7.89 1.65
C LEU A 7 0.59 8.04 1.44
N THR A 8 0.19 9.01 0.62
CA THR A 8 -1.15 9.05 0.05
C THR A 8 -1.38 7.86 -0.89
N THR A 9 -2.65 7.53 -1.15
CA THR A 9 -3.00 6.40 -2.02
C THR A 9 -2.37 6.51 -3.42
N ASP A 10 -2.21 7.72 -3.98
CA ASP A 10 -1.55 7.91 -5.27
C ASP A 10 -0.08 7.48 -5.21
N ARG A 11 0.67 7.95 -4.21
CA ARG A 11 2.08 7.60 -4.01
C ARG A 11 2.26 6.13 -3.67
N ALA A 12 1.35 5.55 -2.89
CA ALA A 12 1.34 4.12 -2.60
C ALA A 12 1.17 3.30 -3.90
N ALA A 13 0.27 3.74 -4.79
CA ALA A 13 0.04 3.10 -6.08
C ALA A 13 1.27 3.20 -6.99
N GLU A 14 1.88 4.37 -7.10
CA GLU A 14 3.13 4.59 -7.85
C GLU A 14 4.25 3.67 -7.32
N ARG A 15 4.41 3.59 -6.00
CA ARG A 15 5.44 2.76 -5.36
C ARG A 15 5.22 1.27 -5.59
N LEU A 16 3.97 0.81 -5.54
CA LEU A 16 3.60 -0.57 -5.87
C LEU A 16 3.62 -0.83 -7.40
N GLY A 17 3.72 0.20 -8.24
CA GLY A 17 3.61 0.08 -9.69
C GLY A 17 2.24 -0.44 -10.14
N VAL A 18 1.17 -0.03 -9.44
CA VAL A 18 -0.23 -0.43 -9.71
C VAL A 18 -1.11 0.81 -9.86
N LYS A 19 -2.37 0.62 -10.24
CA LYS A 19 -3.35 1.72 -10.29
C LYS A 19 -3.88 2.01 -8.87
N ILE A 20 -4.28 3.25 -8.62
CA ILE A 20 -4.91 3.67 -7.36
C ILE A 20 -6.14 2.80 -7.03
N GLU A 21 -6.96 2.48 -8.03
CA GLU A 21 -8.12 1.58 -7.87
C GLU A 21 -7.72 0.17 -7.41
N SER A 22 -6.56 -0.31 -7.87
CA SER A 22 -6.02 -1.60 -7.44
C SER A 22 -5.63 -1.55 -5.97
N VAL A 23 -5.09 -0.44 -5.47
CA VAL A 23 -4.77 -0.27 -4.03
C VAL A 23 -6.05 -0.39 -3.18
N TYR A 24 -7.14 0.29 -3.56
CA TYR A 24 -8.43 0.14 -2.87
C TYR A 24 -8.99 -1.28 -2.96
N THR A 25 -8.84 -1.92 -4.13
CA THR A 25 -9.26 -3.30 -4.33
C THR A 25 -8.46 -4.25 -3.44
N PHE A 26 -7.14 -4.04 -3.31
CA PHE A 26 -6.27 -4.85 -2.47
C PHE A 26 -6.63 -4.70 -1.00
N ALA A 27 -6.79 -3.48 -0.50
CA ALA A 27 -7.23 -3.30 0.90
C ALA A 27 -8.61 -3.88 1.21
N ARG A 28 -9.49 -4.01 0.20
CA ARG A 28 -10.81 -4.62 0.36
C ARG A 28 -10.86 -6.14 0.15
N ARG A 29 -10.01 -6.69 -0.72
CA ARG A 29 -10.10 -8.09 -1.18
C ARG A 29 -8.95 -8.97 -0.72
N LEU A 30 -7.79 -8.39 -0.40
CA LEU A 30 -6.61 -9.14 0.00
C LEU A 30 -6.45 -9.06 1.51
N ASP A 31 -6.68 -10.21 2.16
CA ASP A 31 -6.25 -10.43 3.54
C ASP A 31 -4.72 -10.30 3.61
N GLY A 32 -4.24 -9.41 4.48
CA GLY A 32 -2.81 -9.11 4.63
C GLY A 32 -2.27 -7.96 3.79
N PHE A 33 -3.09 -7.27 2.99
CA PHE A 33 -2.69 -5.96 2.45
C PHE A 33 -2.70 -4.90 3.57
N PRO A 34 -1.74 -3.94 3.58
CA PRO A 34 -1.75 -2.84 4.54
C PRO A 34 -3.12 -2.18 4.62
N GLN A 35 -3.52 -1.77 5.82
CA GLN A 35 -4.74 -1.00 5.99
C GLN A 35 -4.40 0.49 6.01
N PRO A 36 -5.16 1.33 5.31
CA PRO A 36 -4.88 2.76 5.32
C PRO A 36 -5.14 3.34 6.71
N THR A 37 -4.18 4.10 7.21
CA THR A 37 -4.37 4.97 8.37
C THR A 37 -5.10 6.23 7.93
N ARG A 38 -6.28 6.46 8.48
CA ARG A 38 -7.06 7.67 8.19
C ARG A 38 -6.56 8.82 9.05
N ILE A 39 -5.91 9.81 8.43
CA ILE A 39 -5.52 11.07 9.07
C ILE A 39 -6.41 12.17 8.50
N GLY A 40 -7.38 12.60 9.31
CA GLY A 40 -8.42 13.54 8.89
C GLY A 40 -9.31 12.96 7.78
N ARG A 41 -9.25 13.58 6.59
CA ARG A 41 -10.00 13.16 5.39
C ARG A 41 -9.16 12.34 4.41
N THR A 42 -7.87 12.18 4.69
CA THR A 42 -6.94 11.50 3.79
C THR A 42 -6.64 10.10 4.31
N LEU A 43 -6.64 9.13 3.40
CA LEU A 43 -6.17 7.77 3.65
C LEU A 43 -4.67 7.74 3.35
N LEU A 44 -3.90 7.34 4.35
CA LEU A 44 -2.46 7.25 4.30
C LEU A 44 -1.98 5.82 4.51
N TRP A 45 -0.89 5.47 3.86
CA TRP A 45 -0.36 4.13 3.77
C TRP A 45 1.06 4.13 4.27
N ARG A 46 1.39 3.21 5.17
CA ARG A 46 2.74 3.09 5.68
C ARG A 46 3.65 2.49 4.63
N ILE A 47 4.77 3.14 4.33
CA ILE A 47 5.74 2.65 3.35
C ILE A 47 6.24 1.26 3.73
N HIS A 48 6.59 1.03 5.00
CA HIS A 48 7.15 -0.24 5.44
C HIS A 48 6.19 -1.41 5.20
N GLU A 49 4.88 -1.21 5.40
CA GLU A 49 3.88 -2.26 5.17
C GLU A 49 3.67 -2.51 3.67
N LEU A 50 3.68 -1.45 2.85
CA LEU A 50 3.61 -1.58 1.39
C LEU A 50 4.81 -2.35 0.83
N ASP A 51 6.01 -2.05 1.33
CA ASP A 51 7.26 -2.70 0.93
C ASP A 51 7.27 -4.17 1.38
N ALA A 52 6.89 -4.43 2.64
CA ALA A 52 6.76 -5.79 3.18
C ALA A 52 5.72 -6.61 2.44
N TRP A 53 4.57 -6.03 2.08
CA TRP A 53 3.56 -6.69 1.26
C TRP A 53 4.09 -6.99 -0.13
N ARG A 54 4.78 -6.04 -0.77
CA ARG A 54 5.35 -6.23 -2.11
C ARG A 54 6.45 -7.30 -2.12
N ALA A 55 7.23 -7.42 -1.06
CA ALA A 55 8.24 -8.46 -0.90
C ALA A 55 7.59 -9.85 -0.77
N GLN A 56 6.47 -9.97 -0.06
CA GLN A 56 5.73 -11.23 0.12
C GLN A 56 4.87 -11.61 -1.09
N HIS A 57 4.42 -10.63 -1.85
CA HIS A 57 3.66 -10.81 -3.09
C HIS A 57 4.48 -10.36 -4.31
N PRO A 58 5.59 -11.05 -4.61
CA PRO A 58 6.29 -10.81 -5.86
C PRO A 58 5.30 -11.10 -6.99
N LYS A 59 5.24 -10.18 -7.97
CA LYS A 59 4.41 -10.29 -9.17
C LYS A 59 4.66 -11.69 -9.75
N ARG A 60 3.71 -12.61 -9.54
CA ARG A 60 3.89 -14.05 -9.79
C ARG A 60 4.44 -14.20 -11.20
N ARG A 61 5.73 -14.53 -11.30
CA ARG A 61 6.41 -14.71 -12.59
C ARG A 61 5.87 -16.02 -13.13
N ARG A 62 5.22 -15.92 -14.28
CA ARG A 62 4.51 -17.00 -14.99
C ARG A 62 5.40 -18.20 -15.22
#